data_AF-A0A0D0BXI1-F1
#
_entry.id   AF-A0A0D0BXI1-F1
#
_cell.length_a   1.000
_cell.length_b   1.000
_cell.length_c   1.000
_cell.angle_alpha   90.00
_cell.angle_beta   90.00
_cell.angle_gamma   90.00
#
_symmetry.space_group_name_H-M   'P 1'
#
loop_
_entity.id
_entity.type
_entity.pdbx_description
1 polymer ?
#
loop_
_entity_poly.entity_id
_entity_poly.type
_entity_poly.pdbx_seq_one_letter_code
_entity_poly.pdbx_strand_id
1 'polypeptide(L)' 'LLKYQHPQMKESDIPHWTKLRDEILTKAAEAEAKLSDHLKGIPGQILITFDAWTSSAYDPYLAITA' A
#
# COMPACT_ATOMS: atom_id res chain seq x y z
N LEU A 1 2.03 21.00 -17.51
CA LEU A 1 2.47 22.01 -16.53
C LEU A 1 1.54 21.96 -15.31
N LEU A 2 2.04 21.33 -14.25
CA LEU A 2 1.67 21.42 -12.81
C LEU A 2 0.22 21.80 -12.46
N LYS A 3 -0.61 20.81 -12.11
CA LYS A 3 -1.95 21.01 -11.51
C LYS A 3 -2.17 20.34 -10.15
N TYR A 4 -1.10 19.93 -9.48
CA TYR A 4 -1.19 19.37 -8.13
C TYR A 4 -0.05 19.94 -7.27
N GLN A 5 -0.04 21.25 -7.05
CA GLN A 5 0.63 21.78 -5.87
C GLN A 5 -0.26 21.45 -4.68
N HIS A 6 0.16 20.44 -3.92
CA HIS A 6 -0.44 20.08 -2.64
C HIS A 6 -0.41 21.32 -1.73
N PRO A 7 -1.54 21.74 -1.12
CA PRO A 7 -1.50 22.81 -0.13
C PRO A 7 -0.50 22.42 0.96
N GLN A 8 0.25 23.40 1.48
CA GLN A 8 1.26 23.20 2.52
C GLN A 8 0.71 22.29 3.62
N MET A 9 1.12 21.01 3.61
CA MET A 9 0.80 20.07 4.67
C MET A 9 1.40 20.60 5.97
N LYS A 10 0.57 20.74 7.00
CA LYS A 10 1.04 21.01 8.35
C LYS A 10 1.67 19.73 8.90
N GLU A 11 2.55 19.85 9.88
CA GLU A 11 3.13 18.70 10.61
C GLU A 11 2.03 17.75 11.14
N SER A 12 0.88 18.31 11.51
CA SER A 12 -0.32 17.57 11.96
C SER A 12 -1.00 16.74 10.86
N ASP A 13 -0.75 17.09 9.59
CA ASP A 13 -1.28 16.41 8.41
C ASP A 13 -0.38 15.25 7.97
N ILE A 14 0.84 15.16 8.52
CA ILE A 14 1.74 14.01 8.34
C ILE A 14 1.27 12.92 9.29
N PRO A 15 0.63 11.84 8.80
CA PRO A 15 0.24 10.75 9.66
C PRO A 15 1.46 10.23 10.40
N HIS A 16 1.39 10.25 11.74
CA HIS A 16 2.40 9.67 12.60
C HIS A 16 2.76 8.29 12.05
N TRP A 17 4.05 7.97 11.92
CA TRP A 17 4.56 6.79 11.21
C TRP A 17 3.76 5.50 11.48
N THR A 18 3.25 5.35 12.70
CA THR A 18 2.40 4.26 13.15
C THR A 18 1.12 4.14 12.32
N LYS A 19 0.42 5.26 12.06
CA LYS A 19 -0.79 5.31 11.25
C LYS A 19 -0.53 4.93 9.79
N LEU A 20 0.57 5.41 9.20
CA LEU A 20 0.97 5.02 7.84
C LEU A 20 1.22 3.52 7.75
N ARG A 21 1.98 2.98 8.71
CA ARG A 21 2.25 1.55 8.78
C ARG A 21 0.96 0.75 8.93
N ASP A 22 0.07 1.16 9.84
CA ASP A 22 -1.18 0.44 10.11
C ASP A 22 -2.13 0.49 8.87
N GLU A 23 -2.14 1.62 8.14
CA GLU A 23 -2.88 1.73 6.88
C GLU A 23 -2.29 0.82 5.79
N ILE A 24 -0.96 0.77 5.64
CA ILE A 24 -0.28 -0.11 4.68
C ILE A 24 -0.58 -1.58 5.01
N LEU A 25 -0.48 -1.97 6.28
CA LEU A 25 -0.79 -3.34 6.73
C LEU A 25 -2.24 -3.71 6.46
N THR A 26 -3.17 -2.77 6.69
CA THR A 26 -4.59 -2.97 6.41
C THR A 26 -4.83 -3.20 4.92
N LYS A 27 -4.26 -2.36 4.05
CA LYS A 27 -4.37 -2.50 2.59
C LYS A 27 -3.73 -3.80 2.09
N ALA A 28 -2.59 -4.21 2.67
CA ALA A 28 -1.94 -5.47 2.33
C ALA A 28 -2.82 -6.68 2.67
N ALA A 29 -3.41 -6.71 3.87
CA ALA A 29 -4.31 -7.79 4.28
C ALA A 29 -5.57 -7.88 3.41
N GLU A 30 -6.18 -6.74 3.06
CA GLU A 30 -7.34 -6.72 2.14
C GLU A 30 -6.99 -7.25 0.75
N ALA A 31 -5.81 -6.91 0.24
CA ALA A 31 -5.35 -7.38 -1.06
C ALA A 31 -5.00 -8.88 -1.04
N GLU A 32 -4.37 -9.35 0.03
CA GLU A 32 -4.09 -10.78 0.25
C GLU A 32 -5.37 -11.61 0.22
N ALA A 33 -6.40 -11.17 0.94
CA ALA A 33 -7.68 -11.86 1.00
C ALA A 33 -8.35 -11.95 -0.37
N LYS A 34 -8.39 -10.84 -1.12
CA LYS A 34 -8.94 -10.79 -2.48
C LYS A 34 -8.17 -11.71 -3.43
N LEU A 35 -6.85 -11.71 -3.34
CA LEU A 35 -5.98 -12.49 -4.22
C LEU A 35 -6.08 -13.98 -3.89
N SER A 36 -6.14 -14.34 -2.61
CA SER A 36 -6.36 -15.71 -2.14
C SER A 36 -7.69 -16.27 -2.64
N ASP A 37 -8.77 -15.49 -2.57
CA ASP A 37 -10.07 -15.90 -3.10
C ASP A 37 -10.04 -16.07 -4.62
N HIS A 38 -9.37 -15.16 -5.35
CA HIS A 38 -9.25 -15.23 -6.80
C HIS A 38 -8.45 -16.45 -7.27
N LEU A 39 -7.37 -16.80 -6.54
CA LEU A 39 -6.44 -17.85 -6.94
C LEU A 39 -6.75 -19.21 -6.31
N LYS A 40 -7.82 -19.32 -5.50
CA LYS A 40 -8.25 -20.54 -4.80
C LYS A 40 -8.45 -21.76 -5.70
N GLY A 41 -8.74 -21.55 -6.98
CA GLY A 41 -8.95 -22.61 -7.97
C GLY A 41 -7.69 -23.03 -8.73
N ILE A 42 -6.53 -22.40 -8.50
CA ILE A 42 -5.31 -22.69 -9.23
C ILE A 42 -4.55 -23.82 -8.53
N PRO A 43 -4.25 -24.94 -9.22
CA PRO A 43 -3.44 -26.01 -8.65
C PRO A 43 -1.98 -25.55 -8.50
N GLY A 44 -1.50 -25.41 -7.27
CA GLY A 44 -0.10 -25.04 -6.96
C GLY A 44 0.03 -24.29 -5.64
N GLN A 45 1.27 -24.09 -5.18
CA GLN A 45 1.57 -23.11 -4.12
C GLN A 45 1.70 -21.73 -4.74
N ILE A 46 0.94 -20.77 -4.22
CA ILE A 46 1.02 -19.36 -4.60
C ILE A 46 1.84 -18.65 -3.53
N LEU A 47 2.82 -17.85 -3.95
CA LEU A 47 3.64 -17.05 -3.06
C LEU A 47 3.33 -15.58 -3.31
N ILE A 48 2.73 -14.92 -2.32
CA ILE A 48 2.40 -13.50 -2.41
C ILE A 48 3.55 -12.68 -1.81
N THR A 49 4.12 -11.76 -2.59
CA THR A 49 5.15 -10.82 -2.12
C THR A 49 4.61 -9.40 -2.10
N PHE A 50 4.98 -8.65 -1.06
CA PHE A 50 4.59 -7.27 -0.84
C PHE A 50 5.83 -6.39 -0.81
N ASP A 51 5.89 -5.41 -1.71
CA ASP A 51 6.92 -4.39 -1.71
C ASP A 51 6.28 -3.03 -1.39
N ALA A 52 6.70 -2.43 -0.29
CA ALA A 52 6.21 -1.13 0.14
C ALA A 52 7.35 -0.11 0.10
N TRP A 53 7.08 1.07 -0.47
CA TRP A 53 8.02 2.18 -0.48
C TRP A 53 7.30 3.52 -0.42
N THR A 54 8.05 4.57 -0.14
CA THR A 54 7.55 5.95 -0.15
C THR A 54 8.28 6.74 -1.23
N SER A 55 7.57 7.61 -1.94
CA SER A 55 8.20 8.54 -2.90
C SER A 55 8.97 9.63 -2.15
N SER A 56 9.80 10.39 -2.89
CA SER A 56 10.39 11.63 -2.38
C SER A 56 9.36 12.70 -2.00
N ALA A 57 8.10 12.54 -2.43
CA ALA A 57 6.97 13.38 -2.05
C ALA A 57 6.17 12.81 -0.86
N TYR A 58 6.67 11.76 -0.19
CA TYR A 58 6.04 11.05 0.93
C TYR A 58 4.74 10.30 0.59
N ASP A 59 4.46 10.07 -0.69
CA ASP A 59 3.31 9.24 -1.09
C ASP A 59 3.64 7.75 -0.82
N PRO A 60 2.76 7.01 -0.13
CA PRO A 60 2.96 5.58 0.11
C PRO A 60 2.53 4.75 -1.10
N TYR A 61 3.38 3.80 -1.49
CA TYR A 61 3.11 2.81 -2.54
C TYR A 61 3.20 1.39 -1.97
N LEU A 62 2.37 0.50 -2.53
CA LEU A 62 2.36 -0.93 -2.23
C LEU A 62 2.20 -1.68 -3.55
N ALA A 63 3.22 -2.45 -3.92
CA ALA A 63 3.15 -3.42 -5.01
C ALA A 63 2.94 -4.82 -4.45
N ILE A 64 2.16 -5.62 -5.18
CA ILE A 64 1.75 -6.96 -4.79
C ILE A 64 1.95 -7.87 -5.99
N THR A 65 2.70 -8.96 -5.82
CA THR A 65 2.93 -10.00 -6.84
C THR A 65 2.55 -11.35 -6.27
N ALA A 66 1.97 -12.24 -7.07
CA ALA A 66 1.57 -13.59 -6.69
C ALA A 66 1.84 -14.61 -7.79
#